data_AF-A0A950CJJ3-F1
#
_entry.id   AF-A0A950CJJ3-F1
#
_cell.length_a   1.000
_cell.length_b   1.000
_cell.length_c   1.000
_cell.angle_alpha   90.00
_cell.angle_beta   90.00
_cell.angle_gamma   90.00
#
_symmetry.space_group_name_H-M   'P 1'
#
loop_
_entity.id
_entity.type
_entity.pdbx_description
1 polymer ?
#
loop_
_entity_poly.entity_id
_entity_poly.type
_entity_poly.pdbx_seq_one_letter_code
_entity_poly.pdbx_strand_id
1 'polypeptide(L)'
;MSARGEQPITPVRRYVAVLAALLALLALSAGSALLRLGALNPVINFAVSVSKTLLVMAVFMHETSARNLTRLVSALGFLWLAILIGLALLDFMTRAPVPPPW
;
A
#
# COMPACT_ATOMS: atom_id res chain seq x y z
N MET A 1 -32.97 5.53 30.90
CA MET A 1 -31.52 5.71 31.08
C MET A 1 -30.86 4.33 30.95
N SER A 2 -30.79 3.77 29.74
CA SER A 2 -30.28 2.41 29.52
C SER A 2 -28.78 2.42 29.21
N ALA A 3 -28.10 1.45 29.82
CA ALA A 3 -26.67 1.25 29.87
C ALA A 3 -25.96 1.41 28.51
N ARG A 4 -24.95 2.28 28.48
CA ARG A 4 -23.93 2.38 27.44
C ARG A 4 -23.08 1.10 27.53
N GLY A 5 -23.47 0.06 26.78
CA GLY A 5 -22.74 -1.20 26.70
C GLY A 5 -21.26 -0.97 26.44
N GLU A 6 -20.42 -1.65 27.21
CA GLU A 6 -18.98 -1.60 27.16
C GLU A 6 -18.52 -1.98 25.74
N GLN A 7 -18.01 -0.99 24.99
CA GLN A 7 -17.44 -1.21 23.67
C GLN A 7 -16.27 -2.19 23.83
N PRO A 8 -16.23 -3.31 23.07
CA PRO A 8 -15.09 -4.21 23.09
C PRO A 8 -13.85 -3.43 22.67
N ILE A 9 -13.00 -3.07 23.65
CA ILE A 9 -11.72 -2.43 23.43
C ILE A 9 -10.87 -3.36 22.57
N THR A 10 -10.68 -2.97 21.31
CA THR A 10 -9.80 -3.70 20.40
C THR A 10 -8.39 -3.69 21.01
N PRO A 11 -7.70 -4.84 21.06
CA PRO A 11 -6.44 -4.93 21.77
C PRO A 11 -5.38 -4.07 21.08
N VAL A 12 -4.96 -3.00 21.77
CA VAL A 12 -3.89 -2.05 21.35
C VAL A 12 -2.63 -2.78 20.88
N ARG A 13 -2.36 -3.95 21.48
CA ARG A 13 -1.26 -4.85 21.10
C ARG A 13 -1.20 -5.17 19.60
N ARG A 14 -2.36 -5.34 18.93
CA ARG A 14 -2.41 -5.64 17.48
C ARG A 14 -1.89 -4.47 16.65
N TYR A 15 -2.33 -3.25 16.97
CA TYR A 15 -1.89 -2.05 16.26
C TYR A 15 -0.41 -1.75 16.49
N VAL A 16 0.09 -1.95 17.72
CA VAL A 16 1.51 -1.76 18.05
C VAL A 16 2.40 -2.78 17.33
N ALA A 17 1.99 -4.04 17.24
CA ALA A 17 2.74 -5.07 16.50
C ALA A 17 2.84 -4.73 14.99
N VAL A 18 1.75 -4.21 14.42
CA VAL A 18 1.72 -3.84 13.00
C VAL A 18 2.51 -2.56 12.75
N LEU A 19 2.46 -1.59 13.67
CA LEU A 19 3.33 -0.41 13.63
C LEU A 19 4.81 -0.82 13.62
N ALA A 20 5.22 -1.75 14.49
CA ALA A 20 6.59 -2.25 14.50
C ALA A 20 6.99 -2.92 13.17
N ALA A 21 6.11 -3.74 12.59
CA ALA A 21 6.34 -4.35 11.29
C ALA A 21 6.45 -3.30 10.15
N LEU A 22 5.61 -2.25 10.18
CA LEU A 22 5.70 -1.15 9.22
C LEU A 22 6.99 -0.34 9.36
N LEU A 23 7.44 -0.11 10.60
CA LEU A 23 8.72 0.56 10.86
C LEU A 23 9.91 -0.28 10.39
N ALA A 24 9.86 -1.59 10.54
CA ALA A 24 10.89 -2.50 10.01
C ALA A 24 10.93 -2.47 8.47
N LEU A 25 9.77 -2.53 7.81
CA LEU A 25 9.67 -2.39 6.35
C LEU A 25 10.16 -1.01 5.88
N LEU A 26 9.86 0.05 6.64
CA LEU A 26 10.36 1.40 6.35
C LEU A 26 11.89 1.45 6.46
N ALA A 27 12.46 0.93 7.54
CA ALA A 27 13.91 0.87 7.73
C ALA A 27 14.59 0.08 6.62
N LEU A 28 13.98 -1.02 6.15
CA LEU A 28 14.49 -1.79 5.02
C LEU A 28 14.49 -0.98 3.72
N SER A 29 13.41 -0.25 3.42
CA SER A 29 13.34 0.62 2.24
C SER A 29 14.27 1.85 2.32
N ALA A 30 14.52 2.38 3.52
CA ALA A 30 15.45 3.47 3.72
C ALA A 30 16.90 2.96 3.61
N GLY A 31 17.19 1.79 4.18
CA GLY A 31 18.50 1.14 4.09
C GLY A 31 18.86 0.73 2.67
N SER A 32 17.90 0.22 1.89
CA SER A 32 18.12 -0.09 0.47
C SER A 32 18.39 1.15 -0.38
N ALA A 33 17.87 2.32 -0.01
CA ALA A 33 18.19 3.58 -0.66
C ALA A 33 19.61 4.09 -0.35
N LEU A 34 20.13 3.78 0.84
CA LEU A 34 21.47 4.19 1.30
C LEU A 34 22.58 3.26 0.78
N LEU A 35 22.24 2.00 0.52
CA LEU A 35 23.15 1.00 -0.03
C LEU A 35 23.13 1.04 -1.57
N ARG A 36 24.29 1.09 -2.23
CA ARG A 36 24.38 0.99 -3.70
C ARG A 36 24.17 -0.47 -4.14
N LEU A 37 22.93 -0.95 -4.08
CA LEU A 37 22.53 -2.31 -4.47
C LEU A 37 22.45 -2.55 -6.00
N GLY A 38 22.84 -1.57 -6.83
CA GLY A 38 22.84 -1.70 -8.28
C GLY A 38 21.47 -2.09 -8.86
N ALA A 39 21.46 -2.96 -9.88
CA ALA A 39 20.24 -3.36 -10.59
C ALA A 39 19.23 -4.17 -9.75
N LEU A 40 19.61 -4.67 -8.57
CA LEU A 40 18.70 -5.41 -7.68
C LEU A 40 17.87 -4.50 -6.77
N ASN A 41 18.25 -3.22 -6.64
CA ASN A 41 17.55 -2.28 -5.77
C ASN A 41 16.06 -2.05 -6.14
N PRO A 42 15.69 -1.91 -7.43
CA PRO A 42 14.30 -1.74 -7.83
C PRO A 42 13.44 -2.93 -7.42
N VAL A 43 13.93 -4.17 -7.61
CA VAL A 43 13.19 -5.40 -7.29
C VAL A 43 12.90 -5.48 -5.79
N ILE A 44 13.91 -5.20 -4.96
CA ILE A 44 13.76 -5.19 -3.49
C ILE A 44 12.79 -4.09 -3.07
N ASN A 45 12.91 -2.88 -3.64
CA ASN A 45 12.03 -1.76 -3.31
C ASN A 45 10.57 -2.03 -3.69
N PHE A 46 10.32 -2.66 -4.85
CA PHE A 46 8.98 -3.08 -5.23
C PHE A 46 8.43 -4.17 -4.29
N ALA A 47 9.24 -5.17 -3.93
CA ALA A 47 8.83 -6.20 -2.99
C ALA A 47 8.44 -5.60 -1.62
N VAL A 48 9.27 -4.71 -1.07
CA VAL A 48 8.99 -4.02 0.20
C VAL A 48 7.74 -3.15 0.09
N SER A 49 7.56 -2.45 -1.03
CA SER A 49 6.38 -1.62 -1.26
C SER A 49 5.10 -2.45 -1.30
N VAL A 50 5.10 -3.60 -2.00
CA VAL A 50 3.94 -4.51 -2.05
C VAL A 50 3.65 -5.08 -0.66
N SER A 51 4.66 -5.57 0.07
CA SER A 51 4.49 -6.09 1.43
C SER A 51 3.91 -5.04 2.38
N LYS A 52 4.39 -3.80 2.31
CA LYS A 52 3.88 -2.69 3.12
C LYS A 52 2.41 -2.40 2.81
N THR A 53 2.05 -2.33 1.53
CA THR A 53 0.66 -2.09 1.10
C THR A 53 -0.27 -3.22 1.56
N LEU A 54 0.13 -4.49 1.40
CA LEU A 54 -0.64 -5.64 1.85
C LEU A 54 -0.88 -5.62 3.37
N LEU A 55 0.16 -5.29 4.15
CA LEU A 55 0.05 -5.22 5.61
C LEU A 55 -0.90 -4.09 6.05
N VAL A 56 -0.83 -2.93 5.40
CA VAL A 56 -1.76 -1.82 5.66
C VAL A 56 -3.20 -2.21 5.30
N MET A 57 -3.42 -2.83 4.13
CA MET A 57 -4.75 -3.29 3.72
C MET A 57 -5.31 -4.36 4.66
N ALA A 58 -4.48 -5.29 5.14
CA ALA A 58 -4.94 -6.37 6.01
C ALA A 58 -5.30 -5.89 7.43
N VAL A 59 -4.66 -4.83 7.92
CA VAL A 59 -4.77 -4.41 9.33
C VAL A 59 -5.54 -3.10 9.48
N PHE A 60 -5.21 -2.05 8.71
CA PHE A 60 -5.76 -0.70 8.89
C PHE A 60 -6.97 -0.42 8.01
N MET A 61 -7.19 -1.19 6.94
CA MET A 61 -8.51 -1.19 6.29
C MET A 61 -9.52 -2.07 7.02
N HIS A 62 -9.13 -2.63 8.17
CA HIS A 62 -9.99 -3.34 9.11
C HIS A 62 -10.47 -2.40 10.22
N GLU A 63 -10.92 -1.20 9.88
CA GLU A 63 -11.56 -0.33 10.87
C GLU A 63 -13.03 -0.75 11.04
N THR A 64 -13.21 -1.64 12.02
CA THR A 64 -14.31 -1.69 12.99
C THR A 64 -15.74 -1.45 12.46
N SER A 65 -16.54 -2.52 12.49
CA SER A 65 -18.02 -2.55 12.35
C SER A 65 -18.66 -2.15 11.01
N ALA A 66 -17.98 -1.44 10.10
CA ALA A 66 -18.54 -1.12 8.78
C ALA A 66 -18.23 -2.22 7.74
N ARG A 67 -19.17 -3.18 7.63
CA ARG A 67 -19.56 -4.03 6.49
C ARG A 67 -18.51 -4.26 5.37
N ASN A 68 -18.34 -5.52 4.96
CA ASN A 68 -17.52 -6.02 3.83
C ASN A 68 -17.45 -5.14 2.55
N LEU A 69 -18.46 -4.28 2.33
CA LEU A 69 -18.51 -3.28 1.27
C LEU A 69 -17.35 -2.28 1.33
N THR A 70 -16.95 -1.79 2.52
CA THR A 70 -15.82 -0.85 2.64
C THR A 70 -14.54 -1.50 2.13
N ARG A 71 -14.27 -2.75 2.55
CA ARG A 71 -13.12 -3.53 2.09
C ARG A 71 -13.13 -3.75 0.57
N LEU A 72 -14.29 -4.02 -0.01
CA LEU A 72 -14.44 -4.23 -1.45
C LEU A 72 -14.19 -2.93 -2.23
N VAL A 73 -14.74 -1.80 -1.78
CA VAL A 73 -14.53 -0.49 -2.40
C VAL A 73 -13.06 -0.06 -2.28
N SER A 74 -12.42 -0.29 -1.14
CA SER A 74 -11.00 -0.01 -0.96
C SER A 74 -10.12 -0.83 -1.91
N ALA A 75 -10.37 -2.14 -2.00
CA ALA A 75 -9.66 -3.02 -2.93
C ALA A 75 -9.90 -2.61 -4.37
N LEU A 76 -11.13 -2.22 -4.72
CA LEU A 76 -11.49 -1.74 -6.04
C LEU A 76 -10.78 -0.42 -6.38
N GLY A 77 -10.66 0.50 -5.43
CA GLY A 77 -9.90 1.75 -5.61
C GLY A 77 -8.42 1.50 -5.89
N PHE A 78 -7.79 0.57 -5.16
CA PHE A 78 -6.40 0.16 -5.43
C PHE A 78 -6.24 -0.55 -6.78
N LEU A 79 -7.19 -1.42 -7.14
CA LEU A 79 -7.22 -2.08 -8.44
C LEU A 79 -7.36 -1.05 -9.57
N TRP A 80 -8.27 -0.09 -9.42
CA TRP A 80 -8.48 0.99 -10.37
C TRP A 80 -7.22 1.83 -10.56
N LEU A 81 -6.56 2.20 -9.46
CA LEU A 81 -5.29 2.93 -9.50
C LEU A 81 -4.19 2.14 -10.22
N ALA A 82 -4.07 0.84 -9.95
CA ALA A 82 -3.09 -0.03 -10.60
C ALA A 82 -3.32 -0.11 -12.12
N ILE A 83 -4.59 -0.18 -12.55
CA ILE A 83 -4.95 -0.14 -13.97
C ILE A 83 -4.53 1.20 -14.59
N LEU A 84 -4.84 2.33 -13.96
CA LEU A 84 -4.49 3.66 -14.48
C LEU A 84 -2.97 3.83 -14.63
N ILE A 85 -2.19 3.36 -13.65
CA ILE A 85 -0.72 3.37 -13.73
C ILE A 85 -0.23 2.48 -14.89
N GLY A 86 -0.78 1.28 -15.03
CA GLY A 86 -0.43 0.37 -16.12
C GLY A 86 -0.73 0.95 -17.50
N LEU A 87 -1.91 1.57 -17.66
CA LEU A 87 -2.30 2.25 -18.89
C LEU A 87 -1.38 3.43 -19.21
N ALA A 88 -1.04 4.26 -18.21
CA ALA A 88 -0.12 5.38 -18.41
C ALA A 88 1.27 4.88 -18.85
N LEU A 89 1.80 3.84 -18.22
CA LEU A 89 3.08 3.25 -18.61
C LEU A 89 3.05 2.69 -20.04
N LEU A 90 1.99 1.98 -20.41
CA LEU A 90 1.80 1.45 -21.76
C LEU A 90 1.67 2.57 -22.80
N ASP A 91 0.98 3.67 -22.46
CA ASP A 91 0.90 4.86 -23.31
C ASP A 91 2.30 5.44 -23.57
N PHE A 92 3.09 5.68 -22.52
CA PHE A 92 4.45 6.17 -22.67
C PHE A 92 5.35 5.23 -23.47
N MET A 93 5.20 3.91 -23.31
CA MET A 93 6.01 2.90 -24.03
C MET A 93 5.62 2.77 -25.51
N THR A 94 4.34 2.93 -25.84
CA THR A 94 3.82 2.76 -27.21
C THR A 94 3.78 4.07 -27.99
N ARG A 95 4.01 5.20 -27.34
CA ARG A 95 4.01 6.53 -27.97
C ARG A 95 5.12 6.63 -29.01
N ALA A 96 4.71 6.72 -30.28
CA ALA A 96 5.62 7.03 -31.37
C ALA A 96 6.15 8.48 -31.22
N PRO A 97 7.45 8.71 -31.44
CA PRO A 97 7.99 10.06 -31.52
C PRO A 97 7.31 10.82 -32.65
N VAL A 98 6.56 11.87 -32.30
CA VAL A 98 6.01 12.79 -33.30
C VAL A 98 7.12 13.80 -33.62
N PRO A 99 7.55 13.93 -34.90
CA PRO A 99 8.52 14.94 -35.27
C PRO A 99 7.98 16.33 -34.94
N PRO A 100 8.78 17.22 -34.32
CA PRO A 100 8.36 18.58 -34.07
C PRO A 100 8.05 19.31 -35.39
N PRO A 101 7.02 20.17 -35.44
CA PRO A 101 6.61 20.87 -36.66
C PRO A 101 7.47 22.09 -37.00
N TRP A 102 8.65 22.24 -36.40
CA TRP A 102 9.54 23.40 -36.55
C TRP A 102 10.94 22.98 -36.97
#